data_AF-A0A2V9A9V7-F1
#
_entry.id   AF-A0A2V9A9V7-F1
#
_cell.length_a   1.000
_cell.length_b   1.000
_cell.length_c   1.000
_cell.angle_alpha   90.00
_cell.angle_beta   90.00
_cell.angle_gamma   90.00
#
_symmetry.space_group_name_H-M   'P 1'
#
loop_
_entity.id
_entity.type
_entity.pdbx_description
1 polymer ?
#
loop_
_entity_poly.entity_id
_entity_poly.type
_entity_poly.pdbx_seq_one_letter_code
_entity_poly.pdbx_strand_id
1 'polypeptide(L)'
;MVRCGGITAPASNNSLVVVELFTSEGCSSCPPADALLAKFAEHSPVGNAQVVALEEHVDYWDEQGWKDPFSSHNWTARQYAYAGVLGNGNPYTPQMVVDGSVEFSGGRAQQALQSITQAATRAKALVTLTQEAPGKPGTENFSVQVDQLTPSGKGGAAEVWLAITETGLHSSVTRGENAGHELRHAAIVRSMRKIGEAKPGRDISFTAETAMPLKSDWKRENLKAVAFVQEKNSLRILGAAEISLHP
;
A
#
# COMPACT_ATOMS: atom_id res chain seq x y z
N MET A 1 7.76 -36.73 -9.11
CA MET A 1 7.04 -35.45 -9.17
C MET A 1 7.15 -34.78 -7.82
N VAL A 2 8.09 -33.84 -7.67
CA VAL A 2 8.22 -33.04 -6.45
C VAL A 2 7.28 -31.84 -6.64
N ARG A 3 6.22 -31.74 -5.82
CA ARG A 3 5.40 -30.53 -5.73
C ARG A 3 6.23 -29.47 -5.00
N CYS A 4 6.61 -28.40 -5.69
CA CYS A 4 7.07 -27.18 -5.02
C CYS A 4 5.90 -26.64 -4.20
N GLY A 5 6.03 -26.62 -2.88
CA GLY A 5 5.08 -25.98 -1.99
C GLY A 5 5.23 -24.47 -2.09
N GLY A 6 4.18 -23.77 -2.51
CA GLY A 6 4.13 -22.32 -2.44
C GLY A 6 4.25 -21.87 -0.98
N ILE A 7 5.03 -20.82 -0.74
CA ILE A 7 5.17 -20.21 0.58
C ILE A 7 3.84 -19.51 0.90
N THR A 8 3.05 -20.13 1.75
CA THR A 8 1.84 -19.55 2.32
C THR A 8 2.22 -18.81 3.59
N ALA A 9 1.87 -17.53 3.71
CA ALA A 9 1.98 -16.83 4.97
C ALA A 9 1.07 -17.52 6.01
N PRO A 10 1.57 -17.91 7.19
CA PRO A 10 0.71 -18.45 8.23
C PRO A 10 -0.29 -17.37 8.67
N ALA A 11 -1.53 -17.77 8.97
CA ALA A 11 -2.52 -16.90 9.58
C ALA A 11 -2.06 -16.51 11.00
N SER A 12 -1.20 -15.50 11.09
CA SER A 12 -0.89 -14.87 12.37
C SER A 12 -2.14 -14.11 12.83
N ASN A 13 -2.43 -14.11 14.12
CA ASN A 13 -3.52 -13.33 14.73
C ASN A 13 -3.30 -11.80 14.66
N ASN A 14 -2.45 -11.33 13.74
CA ASN A 14 -2.15 -9.94 13.57
C ASN A 14 -3.04 -9.33 12.49
N SER A 15 -3.75 -8.27 12.85
CA SER A 15 -4.53 -7.47 11.92
C SER A 15 -3.58 -6.66 11.05
N LEU A 16 -3.54 -6.95 9.75
CA LEU A 16 -2.85 -6.09 8.79
C LEU A 16 -3.67 -4.81 8.57
N VAL A 17 -3.03 -3.67 8.82
CA VAL A 17 -3.59 -2.34 8.64
C VAL A 17 -2.83 -1.69 7.49
N VAL A 18 -3.54 -1.35 6.42
CA VAL A 18 -2.92 -0.66 5.28
C VAL A 18 -2.83 0.82 5.61
N VAL A 19 -1.63 1.38 5.50
CA VAL A 19 -1.36 2.79 5.71
C VAL A 19 -0.76 3.36 4.44
N GLU A 20 -1.53 4.19 3.77
CA GLU A 20 -1.15 4.89 2.56
C GLU A 20 -0.65 6.29 2.91
N LEU A 21 0.54 6.65 2.43
CA LEU A 21 1.11 7.98 2.59
C LEU A 21 1.31 8.60 1.21
N PHE A 22 0.56 9.68 0.95
CA PHE A 22 0.75 10.51 -0.22
C PHE A 22 1.80 11.58 0.11
N THR A 23 2.92 11.52 -0.61
CA THR A 23 4.15 12.29 -0.33
C THR A 23 4.77 12.82 -1.62
N SER A 24 5.85 13.59 -1.52
CA SER A 24 6.71 13.96 -2.64
C SER A 24 8.07 14.44 -2.15
N GLU A 25 9.13 14.12 -2.88
CA GLU A 25 10.47 14.68 -2.65
C GLU A 25 10.51 16.21 -2.84
N GLY A 26 9.57 16.78 -3.59
CA GLY A 26 9.43 18.23 -3.76
C GLY A 26 8.79 18.95 -2.56
N CYS A 27 8.18 18.21 -1.63
CA CYS A 27 7.47 18.74 -0.46
C CYS A 27 8.38 18.75 0.78
N SER A 28 8.74 19.93 1.29
CA SER A 28 9.63 20.04 2.47
C SER A 28 9.06 19.51 3.78
N SER A 29 7.73 19.45 3.90
CA SER A 29 7.06 18.97 5.12
C SER A 29 6.86 17.45 5.14
N CYS A 30 7.21 16.76 4.06
CA CYS A 30 7.00 15.33 3.87
C CYS A 30 8.01 14.41 4.57
N PRO A 31 9.33 14.71 4.65
CA PRO A 31 10.32 13.77 5.22
C PRO A 31 10.02 13.25 6.64
N PRO A 32 9.45 14.03 7.57
CA PRO A 32 9.04 13.50 8.88
C PRO A 32 7.93 12.44 8.81
N ALA A 33 7.02 12.55 7.83
CA ALA A 33 5.95 11.58 7.61
C ALA A 33 6.48 10.28 6.98
N ASP A 34 7.39 10.40 6.01
CA ASP A 34 8.07 9.26 5.36
C ASP A 34 8.82 8.43 6.42
N ALA A 35 9.60 9.10 7.27
CA ALA A 35 10.32 8.47 8.37
C ALA A 35 9.39 7.81 9.41
N LEU A 36 8.24 8.42 9.69
CA LEU A 36 7.24 7.85 10.60
C LEU A 36 6.62 6.57 10.02
N LEU A 37 6.23 6.59 8.74
CA LEU A 37 5.67 5.41 8.08
C LEU A 37 6.70 4.27 8.02
N ALA A 38 7.96 4.57 7.66
CA ALA A 38 9.04 3.59 7.64
C ALA A 38 9.21 2.91 9.00
N LYS A 39 9.23 3.71 10.08
CA LYS A 39 9.33 3.20 11.45
C LYS A 39 8.17 2.27 11.81
N PHE A 40 6.95 2.63 11.40
CA PHE A 40 5.76 1.83 11.69
C PHE A 40 5.72 0.53 10.91
N ALA A 41 6.15 0.53 9.64
CA ALA A 41 6.28 -0.68 8.83
C ALA A 41 7.30 -1.66 9.41
N GLU A 42 8.41 -1.16 9.94
CA GLU A 42 9.49 -1.99 10.51
C GLU A 42 9.14 -2.56 11.88
N HIS A 43 8.59 -1.73 12.78
CA HIS A 43 8.49 -2.08 14.20
C HIS A 43 7.09 -2.45 14.67
N SER A 44 6.05 -2.28 13.84
CA SER A 44 4.64 -2.48 14.20
C SER A 44 4.24 -1.71 15.48
N PRO A 45 3.62 -0.54 15.37
CA PRO A 45 3.51 0.39 16.50
C PRO A 45 2.55 -0.06 17.62
N VAL A 46 1.74 -1.10 17.40
CA VAL A 46 0.66 -1.49 18.31
C VAL A 46 0.48 -3.00 18.35
N GLY A 47 0.83 -3.66 19.46
CA GLY A 47 0.39 -5.02 19.80
C GLY A 47 0.37 -6.02 18.64
N ASN A 48 -0.84 -6.42 18.22
CA ASN A 48 -1.10 -7.35 17.12
C ASN A 48 -1.39 -6.66 15.78
N ALA A 49 -1.18 -5.35 15.63
CA ALA A 49 -1.34 -4.64 14.37
C ALA A 49 0.00 -4.63 13.61
N GLN A 50 0.01 -5.15 12.40
CA GLN A 50 1.14 -5.01 11.48
C GLN A 50 0.77 -3.96 10.43
N VAL A 51 1.68 -3.01 10.20
CA VAL A 51 1.47 -1.93 9.23
C VAL A 51 1.96 -2.38 7.87
N VAL A 52 1.06 -2.39 6.89
CA VAL A 52 1.36 -2.53 5.47
C VAL A 52 1.49 -1.13 4.91
N ALA A 53 2.73 -0.69 4.70
CA ALA A 53 3.04 0.66 4.24
C ALA A 53 2.97 0.76 2.71
N LEU A 54 2.28 1.79 2.23
CA LEU A 54 2.23 2.17 0.82
C LEU A 54 2.60 3.65 0.72
N GLU A 55 3.81 3.94 0.26
CA GLU A 55 4.27 5.32 0.05
C GLU A 55 4.10 5.70 -1.43
N GLU A 56 3.24 6.67 -1.69
CA GLU A 56 2.72 7.01 -3.00
C GLU A 56 3.10 8.45 -3.35
N HIS A 57 4.07 8.60 -4.25
CA HIS A 57 4.61 9.90 -4.61
C HIS A 57 3.72 10.62 -5.63
N VAL A 58 3.13 11.75 -5.24
CA VAL A 58 2.26 12.54 -6.13
C VAL A 58 3.08 13.39 -7.09
N ASP A 59 2.53 13.67 -8.27
CA ASP A 59 3.23 14.36 -9.35
C ASP A 59 3.07 15.89 -9.37
N TYR A 60 2.11 16.46 -8.63
CA TYR A 60 1.84 17.91 -8.65
C TYR A 60 2.91 18.78 -7.98
N TRP A 61 3.97 18.18 -7.43
CA TRP A 61 5.17 18.88 -6.94
C TRP A 61 6.29 18.94 -7.99
N ASP A 62 6.24 18.16 -9.07
CA ASP A 62 7.36 17.98 -10.01
C ASP A 62 7.72 19.27 -10.79
N GLU A 63 6.79 20.21 -10.88
CA GLU A 63 6.98 21.48 -11.59
C GLU A 63 7.75 22.52 -10.75
N GLN A 64 8.10 22.22 -9.50
CA GLN A 64 8.73 23.15 -8.55
C GLN A 64 10.27 23.06 -8.53
N GLY A 65 10.86 22.53 -9.62
CA GLY A 65 12.31 22.54 -9.87
C GLY A 65 13.04 21.24 -9.55
N TRP A 66 12.38 20.27 -8.92
CA TRP A 66 12.84 18.89 -8.77
C TRP A 66 11.73 17.94 -9.20
N LYS A 67 12.05 17.04 -10.12
CA LYS A 67 11.14 15.98 -10.52
C LYS A 67 11.44 14.76 -9.68
N ASP A 68 10.45 14.35 -8.88
CA ASP A 68 10.54 13.18 -8.04
C ASP A 68 10.61 11.92 -8.93
N PRO A 69 11.63 11.06 -8.80
CA PRO A 69 11.78 9.88 -9.64
C PRO A 69 10.73 8.79 -9.37
N PHE A 70 10.00 8.89 -8.26
CA PHE A 70 8.97 7.95 -7.84
C PHE A 70 7.55 8.46 -8.10
N SER A 71 7.41 9.72 -8.55
CA SER A 71 6.09 10.33 -8.77
C SER A 71 5.29 9.61 -9.85
N SER A 72 3.96 9.62 -9.68
CA SER A 72 3.04 9.13 -10.69
C SER A 72 1.70 9.84 -10.65
N HIS A 73 1.16 10.15 -11.82
CA HIS A 73 -0.21 10.64 -11.95
C HIS A 73 -1.25 9.68 -11.37
N ASN A 74 -0.96 8.38 -11.35
CA ASN A 74 -1.85 7.38 -10.75
C ASN A 74 -1.98 7.58 -9.22
N TRP A 75 -0.90 7.98 -8.55
CA TRP A 75 -0.87 8.26 -7.12
C TRP A 75 -1.63 9.55 -6.81
N THR A 76 -1.43 10.59 -7.62
CA THR A 76 -2.24 11.81 -7.58
C THR A 76 -3.73 11.50 -7.76
N ALA A 77 -4.10 10.73 -8.78
CA ALA A 77 -5.50 10.36 -9.05
C ALA A 77 -6.12 9.55 -7.90
N ARG A 78 -5.36 8.63 -7.30
CA ARG A 78 -5.78 7.88 -6.10
C ARG A 78 -6.02 8.81 -4.91
N GLN A 79 -5.15 9.79 -4.71
CA GLN A 79 -5.33 10.81 -3.66
C GLN A 79 -6.60 11.64 -3.87
N TYR A 80 -6.86 12.09 -5.10
CA TYR A 80 -8.10 12.79 -5.44
C TYR A 80 -9.34 11.93 -5.18
N ALA A 81 -9.27 10.62 -5.45
CA ALA A 81 -10.37 9.70 -5.13
C ALA A 81 -10.64 9.66 -3.61
N TYR A 82 -9.59 9.59 -2.78
CA TYR A 82 -9.73 9.71 -1.33
C TYR A 82 -10.33 11.05 -0.92
N ALA A 83 -9.91 12.15 -1.54
CA ALA A 83 -10.41 13.47 -1.18
C ALA A 83 -11.92 13.62 -1.42
N GLY A 84 -12.43 12.99 -2.48
CA GLY A 84 -13.85 12.94 -2.80
C GLY A 84 -14.70 12.14 -1.80
N VAL A 85 -14.16 11.07 -1.20
CA VAL A 85 -14.94 10.18 -0.31
C VAL A 85 -14.74 10.47 1.18
N LEU A 86 -13.58 11.00 1.57
CA LEU A 86 -13.25 11.34 2.96
C LEU A 86 -13.60 12.80 3.32
N GLY A 87 -13.98 13.61 2.33
CA GLY A 87 -14.58 14.94 2.55
C GLY A 87 -13.60 16.02 2.99
N ASN A 88 -12.30 15.82 2.77
CA ASN A 88 -11.26 16.81 3.08
C ASN A 88 -11.03 17.84 1.94
N GLY A 89 -11.79 17.74 0.84
CA GLY A 89 -11.80 18.70 -0.25
C GLY A 89 -10.72 18.41 -1.29
N ASN A 90 -9.58 19.09 -1.19
CA ASN A 90 -8.47 18.99 -2.15
C ASN A 90 -7.33 18.11 -1.59
N PRO A 91 -6.57 17.43 -2.45
CA PRO A 91 -5.36 16.71 -2.03
C PRO A 91 -4.31 17.66 -1.42
N TYR A 92 -3.51 17.12 -0.51
CA TYR A 92 -2.39 17.82 0.13
C TYR A 92 -1.30 16.82 0.53
N THR A 93 -0.06 17.27 0.72
CA THR A 93 1.01 16.42 1.26
C THR A 93 1.67 17.03 2.50
N PRO A 94 2.19 16.20 3.43
CA PRO A 94 1.99 14.76 3.50
C PRO A 94 0.57 14.42 4.00
N GLN A 95 -0.13 13.53 3.28
CA GLN A 95 -1.42 12.99 3.71
C GLN A 95 -1.29 11.50 3.99
N MET A 96 -1.69 11.08 5.19
CA MET A 96 -1.75 9.67 5.56
C MET A 96 -3.21 9.22 5.60
N VAL A 97 -3.48 8.04 5.06
CA VAL A 97 -4.79 7.39 5.04
C VAL A 97 -4.67 5.99 5.65
N VAL A 98 -5.50 5.69 6.65
CA VAL A 98 -5.50 4.40 7.36
C VAL A 98 -6.73 3.58 6.95
N ASP A 99 -6.49 2.40 6.39
CA ASP A 99 -7.49 1.48 5.80
C ASP A 99 -8.54 2.18 4.93
N GLY A 100 -8.10 3.19 4.18
CA GLY A 100 -8.97 4.01 3.34
C GLY A 100 -10.14 4.68 4.06
N SER A 101 -10.08 4.81 5.39
CA SER A 101 -11.23 5.22 6.23
C SER A 101 -11.00 6.52 7.00
N VAL A 102 -9.75 6.81 7.36
CA VAL A 102 -9.39 7.99 8.16
C VAL A 102 -8.18 8.62 7.50
N GLU A 103 -8.24 9.92 7.25
CA GLU A 103 -7.14 10.70 6.72
C GLU A 103 -6.70 11.81 7.67
N PHE A 104 -5.42 12.17 7.61
CA PHE A 104 -4.82 13.26 8.38
C PHE A 104 -3.45 13.65 7.84
N SER A 105 -2.92 14.79 8.30
CA SER A 105 -1.55 15.20 8.00
C SER A 105 -0.52 14.20 8.55
N GLY A 106 0.26 13.60 7.65
CA GLY A 106 1.08 12.42 7.92
C GLY A 106 2.14 12.57 9.02
N GLY A 107 2.55 13.80 9.35
CA GLY A 107 3.50 14.06 10.44
C GLY A 107 2.92 13.87 11.86
N ARG A 108 1.62 13.58 12.01
CA ARG A 108 0.96 13.46 13.32
C ARG A 108 1.08 12.06 13.93
N ALA A 109 2.23 11.75 14.52
CA ALA A 109 2.55 10.43 15.09
C ALA A 109 1.49 9.87 16.06
N GLN A 110 0.98 10.69 16.98
CA GLN A 110 -0.05 10.24 17.94
C GLN A 110 -1.38 9.90 17.23
N GLN A 111 -1.78 10.69 16.23
CA GLN A 111 -3.00 10.45 15.47
C GLN A 111 -2.86 9.20 14.59
N ALA A 112 -1.68 8.97 14.01
CA ALA A 112 -1.36 7.76 13.28
C ALA A 112 -1.45 6.52 14.17
N LEU A 113 -0.83 6.55 15.35
CA LEU A 113 -0.89 5.47 16.32
C LEU A 113 -2.34 5.14 16.73
N GLN A 114 -3.14 6.16 17.05
CA GLN A 114 -4.54 5.99 17.43
C GLN A 114 -5.38 5.41 16.29
N SER A 115 -5.22 5.94 15.07
CA SER A 115 -5.94 5.46 13.89
C SER A 115 -5.61 4.01 13.56
N ILE A 116 -4.32 3.64 13.58
CA ILE A 116 -3.86 2.27 13.34
C ILE A 116 -4.39 1.32 14.43
N THR A 117 -4.31 1.72 15.70
CA THR A 117 -4.86 0.94 16.83
C THR A 117 -6.34 0.66 16.62
N GLN A 118 -7.13 1.68 16.31
CA GLN A 118 -8.58 1.55 16.10
C GLN A 118 -8.90 0.72 14.86
N ALA A 119 -8.11 0.84 13.80
CA ALA A 119 -8.32 0.08 12.57
C ALA A 119 -8.03 -1.42 12.78
N ALA A 120 -7.04 -1.75 13.60
CA ALA A 120 -6.66 -3.12 13.94
C ALA A 120 -7.73 -3.88 14.74
N THR A 121 -8.65 -3.20 15.43
CA THR A 121 -9.76 -3.85 16.16
C THR A 121 -10.95 -4.19 15.27
N ARG A 122 -10.97 -3.74 14.00
CA ARG A 122 -12.07 -4.02 13.07
C ARG A 122 -11.92 -5.43 12.51
N ALA A 123 -13.05 -6.11 12.25
CA ALA A 123 -13.04 -7.37 11.55
C ALA A 123 -12.43 -7.19 10.15
N LYS A 124 -11.49 -8.08 9.79
CA LYS A 124 -10.79 -8.08 8.51
C LYS A 124 -11.19 -9.30 7.70
N ALA A 125 -11.35 -9.12 6.39
CA ALA A 125 -11.42 -10.22 5.45
C ALA A 125 -10.06 -10.93 5.41
N LEU A 126 -10.07 -12.26 5.43
CA LEU A 126 -8.84 -13.02 5.23
C LEU A 126 -8.47 -12.95 3.74
N VAL A 127 -7.29 -12.39 3.48
CA VAL A 127 -6.66 -12.35 2.16
C VAL A 127 -5.44 -13.27 2.22
N THR A 128 -5.33 -14.17 1.26
CA THR A 128 -4.13 -14.99 1.07
C THR A 128 -3.44 -14.54 -0.21
N LEU A 129 -2.14 -14.27 -0.10
CA LEU A 129 -1.28 -13.89 -1.21
C LEU A 129 -0.08 -14.85 -1.23
N THR A 130 0.17 -15.46 -2.37
CA THR A 130 1.25 -16.43 -2.56
C THR A 130 2.09 -16.02 -3.77
N GLN A 131 3.41 -16.05 -3.64
CA GLN A 131 4.33 -15.98 -4.78
C GLN A 131 4.32 -17.35 -5.47
N GLU A 132 4.01 -17.36 -6.76
CA GLU A 132 3.96 -18.58 -7.56
C GLU A 132 5.32 -18.86 -8.22
N ALA A 133 5.43 -20.02 -8.87
CA ALA A 133 6.64 -20.36 -9.60
C ALA A 133 6.97 -19.30 -10.67
N PRO A 134 8.27 -18.97 -10.86
CA PRO A 134 8.69 -17.99 -11.85
C PRO A 134 8.11 -18.28 -13.24
N GLY A 135 7.55 -17.25 -13.85
CA GLY A 135 6.94 -17.32 -15.17
C GLY A 135 7.86 -16.77 -16.26
N LYS A 136 7.34 -15.78 -17.00
CA LYS A 136 8.10 -15.12 -18.06
C LYS A 136 9.19 -14.22 -17.44
N PRO A 137 10.38 -14.12 -18.06
CA PRO A 137 11.39 -13.15 -17.64
C PRO A 137 10.82 -11.74 -17.54
N GLY A 138 11.17 -11.01 -16.47
CA GLY A 138 10.65 -9.65 -16.21
C GLY A 138 9.23 -9.61 -15.64
N THR A 139 8.67 -10.75 -15.23
CA THR A 139 7.38 -10.82 -14.53
C THR A 139 7.48 -11.70 -13.29
N GLU A 140 6.63 -11.40 -12.30
CA GLU A 140 6.43 -12.23 -11.12
C GLU A 140 4.98 -12.69 -11.04
N ASN A 141 4.77 -13.95 -10.71
CA ASN A 141 3.44 -14.57 -10.66
C ASN A 141 2.92 -14.62 -9.22
N PHE A 142 1.62 -14.38 -9.07
CA PHE A 142 0.94 -14.38 -7.78
C PHE A 142 -0.39 -15.11 -7.86
N SER A 143 -0.73 -15.79 -6.77
CA SER A 143 -2.09 -16.26 -6.49
C SER A 143 -2.68 -15.43 -5.36
N VAL A 144 -3.90 -14.94 -5.55
CA VAL A 144 -4.65 -14.15 -4.57
C VAL A 144 -5.99 -14.83 -4.31
N GLN A 145 -6.30 -15.02 -3.03
CA GLN A 145 -7.62 -15.46 -2.57
C GLN A 145 -8.17 -14.47 -1.54
N VAL A 146 -9.45 -14.16 -1.66
CA VAL A 146 -10.21 -13.47 -0.62
C VAL A 146 -11.31 -14.42 -0.15
N ASP A 147 -11.31 -14.71 1.15
CA ASP A 147 -12.29 -15.59 1.79
C ASP A 147 -13.64 -14.86 1.93
N GLN A 148 -14.42 -15.23 2.94
CA GLN A 148 -15.76 -14.72 3.12
C GLN A 148 -15.76 -13.20 3.35
N LEU A 149 -16.47 -12.50 2.46
CA LEU A 149 -16.80 -11.09 2.61
C LEU A 149 -18.26 -10.94 3.05
N THR A 150 -18.44 -10.12 4.08
CA THR A 150 -19.78 -9.66 4.45
C THR A 150 -20.19 -8.53 3.51
N PRO A 151 -21.38 -8.58 2.89
CA PRO A 151 -21.87 -7.47 2.08
C PRO A 151 -21.87 -6.18 2.90
N SER A 152 -21.27 -5.11 2.38
CA SER A 152 -21.46 -3.78 2.96
C SER A 152 -22.52 -3.04 2.17
N GLY A 153 -23.59 -2.63 2.86
CA GLY A 153 -24.74 -2.02 2.19
C GLY A 153 -24.39 -0.73 1.44
N LYS A 154 -23.44 0.06 1.96
CA LYS A 154 -23.09 1.39 1.42
C LYS A 154 -21.75 1.44 0.65
N GLY A 155 -20.88 0.44 0.78
CA GLY A 155 -19.52 0.48 0.20
C GLY A 155 -19.45 0.10 -1.28
N GLY A 156 -20.51 -0.50 -1.84
CA GLY A 156 -20.55 -0.94 -3.24
C GLY A 156 -19.76 -2.24 -3.46
N ALA A 157 -19.30 -2.45 -4.71
CA ALA A 157 -18.46 -3.60 -5.06
C ALA A 157 -17.14 -3.58 -4.29
N ALA A 158 -16.61 -4.76 -3.94
CA ALA A 158 -15.30 -4.90 -3.32
C ALA A 158 -14.26 -5.22 -4.40
N GLU A 159 -13.36 -4.29 -4.68
CA GLU A 159 -12.28 -4.44 -5.67
C GLU A 159 -11.06 -5.08 -5.01
N VAL A 160 -10.38 -5.97 -5.73
CA VAL A 160 -9.13 -6.57 -5.27
C VAL A 160 -7.98 -5.91 -6.02
N TRP A 161 -7.02 -5.40 -5.27
CA TRP A 161 -5.84 -4.68 -5.75
C TRP A 161 -4.57 -5.45 -5.42
N LEU A 162 -3.58 -5.35 -6.30
CA LEU A 162 -2.24 -5.90 -6.10
C LEU A 162 -1.21 -4.78 -6.35
N ALA A 163 -0.34 -4.55 -5.37
CA ALA A 163 0.75 -3.59 -5.42
C ALA A 163 2.11 -4.28 -5.26
N ILE A 164 3.13 -3.68 -5.87
CA ILE A 164 4.53 -3.97 -5.60
C ILE A 164 5.15 -2.75 -4.92
N THR A 165 5.77 -2.94 -3.76
CA THR A 165 6.50 -1.91 -3.04
C THR A 165 8.00 -2.20 -3.02
N GLU A 166 8.82 -1.16 -2.89
CA GLU A 166 10.27 -1.30 -2.70
C GLU A 166 10.76 -0.47 -1.51
N THR A 167 11.46 -1.11 -0.58
CA THR A 167 12.04 -0.45 0.60
C THR A 167 13.52 -0.12 0.42
N GLY A 168 14.10 0.69 1.33
CA GLY A 168 15.53 0.98 1.36
C GLY A 168 16.00 1.91 0.23
N LEU A 169 15.06 2.61 -0.39
CA LEU A 169 15.32 3.63 -1.39
C LEU A 169 15.68 4.95 -0.70
N HIS A 170 16.54 5.72 -1.36
CA HIS A 170 16.93 7.05 -0.95
C HIS A 170 17.24 7.89 -2.20
N SER A 171 17.13 9.20 -2.06
CA SER A 171 17.42 10.15 -3.13
C SER A 171 18.26 11.32 -2.60
N SER A 172 19.24 11.73 -3.40
CA SER A 172 19.94 13.01 -3.19
C SER A 172 19.22 14.11 -3.96
N VAL A 173 18.42 14.91 -3.26
CA VAL A 173 17.62 15.97 -3.89
C VAL A 173 18.51 17.16 -4.18
N THR A 174 18.54 17.61 -5.44
CA THR A 174 19.49 18.65 -5.89
C THR A 174 18.86 20.03 -6.09
N ARG A 175 17.52 20.13 -6.07
CA ARG A 175 16.75 21.35 -6.35
C ARG A 175 15.42 21.33 -5.56
N GLY A 176 14.69 22.45 -5.58
CA GLY A 176 13.42 22.58 -4.86
C GLY A 176 13.61 22.75 -3.35
N GLU A 177 12.54 22.58 -2.59
CA GLU A 177 12.53 22.88 -1.15
C GLU A 177 13.46 21.96 -0.34
N ASN A 178 13.68 20.73 -0.82
CA ASN A 178 14.56 19.74 -0.17
C ASN A 178 15.99 19.72 -0.76
N ALA A 179 16.41 20.75 -1.51
CA ALA A 179 17.74 20.79 -2.12
C ALA A 179 18.87 20.61 -1.09
N GLY A 180 19.81 19.70 -1.38
CA GLY A 180 20.96 19.41 -0.52
C GLY A 180 20.71 18.34 0.55
N HIS A 181 19.49 17.79 0.62
CA HIS A 181 19.16 16.71 1.55
C HIS A 181 19.21 15.33 0.87
N GLU A 182 19.62 14.33 1.66
CA GLU A 182 19.38 12.92 1.34
C GLU A 182 18.06 12.51 1.98
N LEU A 183 17.07 12.15 1.16
CA LEU A 183 15.77 11.68 1.61
C LEU A 183 15.76 10.16 1.64
N ARG A 184 15.20 9.59 2.71
CA ARG A 184 14.99 8.15 2.87
C ARG A 184 13.51 7.85 2.82
N HIS A 185 13.18 6.82 2.08
CA HIS A 185 11.80 6.45 1.79
C HIS A 185 11.39 5.23 2.61
N ALA A 186 10.09 5.11 2.89
CA ALA A 186 9.47 3.96 3.51
C ALA A 186 9.33 2.78 2.51
N ALA A 187 8.12 2.51 2.05
CA ALA A 187 7.81 1.42 1.13
C ALA A 187 7.16 2.00 -0.13
N ILE A 188 8.00 2.47 -1.06
CA ILE A 188 7.56 3.16 -2.28
C ILE A 188 6.72 2.20 -3.11
N VAL A 189 5.50 2.60 -3.46
CA VAL A 189 4.67 1.88 -4.40
C VAL A 189 5.25 2.02 -5.81
N ARG A 190 5.85 0.93 -6.30
CA ARG A 190 6.42 0.85 -7.65
C ARG A 190 5.35 0.61 -8.72
N SER A 191 4.32 -0.15 -8.37
CA SER A 191 3.16 -0.41 -9.23
C SER A 191 1.97 -0.86 -8.42
N MET A 192 0.76 -0.60 -8.92
CA MET A 192 -0.49 -1.04 -8.33
C MET A 192 -1.53 -1.19 -9.42
N ARG A 193 -2.35 -2.26 -9.36
CA ARG A 193 -3.48 -2.43 -10.26
C ARG A 193 -4.61 -3.25 -9.65
N LYS A 194 -5.82 -2.99 -10.13
CA LYS A 194 -6.98 -3.84 -9.86
C LYS A 194 -6.81 -5.17 -10.58
N ILE A 195 -7.03 -6.27 -9.87
CA ILE A 195 -6.95 -7.64 -10.39
C ILE A 195 -8.33 -8.32 -10.48
N GLY A 196 -9.36 -7.72 -9.88
CA GLY A 196 -10.74 -8.17 -10.02
C GLY A 196 -11.69 -7.57 -8.99
N GLU A 197 -12.85 -8.21 -8.83
CA GLU A 197 -13.88 -7.83 -7.87
C GLU A 197 -14.32 -9.05 -7.07
N ALA A 198 -14.32 -8.93 -5.75
CA ALA A 198 -14.75 -9.95 -4.82
C ALA A 198 -16.27 -9.91 -4.63
N LYS A 199 -16.89 -11.09 -4.67
CA LYS A 199 -18.35 -11.26 -4.58
C LYS A 199 -18.74 -11.69 -3.16
N PRO A 200 -19.43 -10.84 -2.38
CA PRO A 200 -19.78 -11.17 -1.00
C PRO A 200 -20.85 -12.28 -0.92
N GLY A 201 -21.01 -12.86 0.26
CA GLY A 201 -22.00 -13.93 0.50
C GLY A 201 -21.57 -15.31 0.00
N ARG A 202 -20.26 -15.54 -0.14
CA ARG A 202 -19.64 -16.82 -0.50
C ARG A 202 -18.53 -17.14 0.50
N ASP A 203 -18.20 -18.41 0.67
CA ASP A 203 -17.06 -18.83 1.51
C ASP A 203 -15.73 -18.32 0.94
N ILE A 204 -15.60 -18.34 -0.40
CA ILE A 204 -14.51 -17.71 -1.14
C ILE A 204 -15.11 -16.63 -2.05
N SER A 205 -14.82 -15.37 -1.74
CA SER A 205 -15.36 -14.22 -2.47
C SER A 205 -14.58 -13.91 -3.74
N PHE A 206 -13.29 -14.26 -3.79
CA PHE A 206 -12.43 -14.02 -4.95
C PHE A 206 -11.26 -15.01 -5.02
N THR A 207 -10.87 -15.37 -6.25
CA THR A 207 -9.61 -16.05 -6.53
C THR A 207 -9.08 -15.59 -7.89
N ALA A 208 -7.77 -15.38 -8.00
CA ALA A 208 -7.11 -15.10 -9.26
C ALA A 208 -5.63 -15.48 -9.24
N GLU A 209 -5.16 -15.98 -10.37
CA GLU A 209 -3.73 -16.04 -10.70
C GLU A 209 -3.39 -14.85 -11.61
N THR A 210 -2.26 -14.18 -11.34
CA THR A 210 -1.90 -12.98 -12.09
C THR A 210 -0.40 -12.74 -12.11
N ALA A 211 0.08 -12.05 -13.13
CA ALA A 211 1.48 -11.67 -13.26
C ALA A 211 1.67 -10.15 -13.11
N MET A 212 2.69 -9.71 -12.39
CA MET A 212 3.11 -8.32 -12.30
C MET A 212 4.43 -8.12 -13.05
N PRO A 213 4.55 -7.12 -13.92
CA PRO A 213 5.84 -6.77 -14.50
C PRO A 213 6.76 -6.21 -13.40
N LEU A 214 8.01 -6.70 -13.38
CA LEU A 214 9.06 -6.16 -12.52
C LEU A 214 10.13 -5.52 -13.40
N LYS A 215 10.51 -4.28 -13.08
CA LYS A 215 11.61 -3.63 -13.78
C LYS A 215 12.94 -4.18 -13.28
N SER A 216 13.92 -4.26 -14.17
CA SER A 216 15.25 -4.84 -13.89
C SER A 216 16.10 -4.03 -12.92
N ASP A 217 15.79 -2.74 -12.76
CA ASP A 217 16.49 -1.82 -11.85
C ASP A 217 15.97 -1.86 -10.40
N TRP A 218 14.87 -2.58 -10.15
CA TRP A 218 14.34 -2.79 -8.80
C TRP A 218 15.13 -3.86 -8.06
N LYS A 219 15.44 -3.61 -6.78
CA LYS A 219 16.16 -4.55 -5.92
C LYS A 219 15.20 -5.59 -5.38
N ARG A 220 15.24 -6.81 -5.94
CA ARG A 220 14.26 -7.87 -5.64
C ARG A 220 14.18 -8.18 -4.14
N GLU A 221 15.31 -8.18 -3.44
CA GLU A 221 15.39 -8.39 -1.99
C GLU A 221 14.65 -7.34 -1.15
N ASN A 222 14.38 -6.18 -1.73
CA ASN A 222 13.63 -5.09 -1.11
C ASN A 222 12.17 -5.03 -1.58
N LEU A 223 11.76 -5.93 -2.47
CA LEU A 223 10.41 -5.95 -3.00
C LEU A 223 9.46 -6.70 -2.08
N LYS A 224 8.27 -6.13 -1.90
CA LYS A 224 7.12 -6.83 -1.34
C LYS A 224 5.94 -6.76 -2.30
N ALA A 225 5.11 -7.78 -2.27
CA ALA A 225 3.80 -7.76 -2.90
C ALA A 225 2.72 -7.58 -1.83
N VAL A 226 1.77 -6.69 -2.11
CA VAL A 226 0.64 -6.38 -1.23
C VAL A 226 -0.65 -6.61 -1.99
N ALA A 227 -1.51 -7.48 -1.48
CA ALA A 227 -2.86 -7.65 -1.99
C ALA A 227 -3.85 -7.10 -0.97
N PHE A 228 -4.83 -6.32 -1.41
CA PHE A 228 -5.88 -5.83 -0.52
C PHE A 228 -7.23 -5.76 -1.22
N VAL A 229 -8.29 -5.90 -0.42
CA VAL A 229 -9.67 -5.78 -0.87
C VAL A 229 -10.25 -4.46 -0.38
N GLN A 230 -10.79 -3.66 -1.30
CA GLN A 230 -11.22 -2.29 -1.05
C GLN A 230 -12.66 -2.07 -1.57
N GLU A 231 -13.50 -1.45 -0.76
CA GLU A 231 -14.83 -1.00 -1.19
C GLU A 231 -14.70 0.10 -2.24
N LYS A 232 -15.37 -0.05 -3.39
CA LYS A 232 -15.25 0.88 -4.52
C LYS A 232 -15.71 2.30 -4.20
N ASN A 233 -16.79 2.45 -3.42
CA ASN A 233 -17.41 3.77 -3.21
C ASN A 233 -16.88 4.49 -1.99
N SER A 234 -16.56 3.77 -0.91
CA SER A 234 -16.04 4.35 0.33
C SER A 234 -14.52 4.36 0.39
N LEU A 235 -13.86 3.59 -0.50
CA LEU A 235 -12.44 3.28 -0.47
C LEU A 235 -11.95 2.60 0.81
N ARG A 236 -12.84 2.12 1.66
CA ARG A 236 -12.45 1.39 2.87
C ARG A 236 -11.79 0.06 2.51
N ILE A 237 -10.65 -0.21 3.12
CA ILE A 237 -9.92 -1.47 2.97
C ILE A 237 -10.46 -2.49 3.98
N LEU A 238 -10.93 -3.62 3.46
CA LEU A 238 -11.61 -4.67 4.22
C LEU A 238 -10.64 -5.75 4.72
N GLY A 239 -9.49 -5.90 4.08
CA GLY A 239 -8.49 -6.92 4.40
C GLY A 239 -7.29 -6.79 3.47
N ALA A 240 -6.15 -7.28 3.92
CA ALA A 240 -4.90 -7.22 3.17
C ALA A 240 -4.00 -8.41 3.49
N ALA A 241 -3.05 -8.67 2.61
CA ALA A 241 -1.94 -9.59 2.76
C ALA A 241 -0.67 -8.96 2.19
N GLU A 242 0.47 -9.24 2.79
CA GLU A 242 1.79 -8.81 2.32
C GLU A 242 2.75 -10.00 2.35
N ILE A 243 3.57 -10.13 1.30
CA ILE A 243 4.68 -11.08 1.26
C ILE A 243 5.94 -10.39 0.75
N SER A 244 7.11 -10.79 1.26
CA SER A 244 8.39 -10.41 0.64
C SER A 244 8.62 -11.26 -0.60
N LEU A 245 9.20 -10.68 -1.65
CA LEU A 245 9.57 -11.45 -2.83
C LEU A 245 10.90 -12.14 -2.60
N HIS A 246 10.94 -13.44 -2.86
CA HIS A 246 12.18 -14.19 -2.81
C HIS A 246 12.87 -14.21 -4.19
N PRO A 247 14.23 -14.24 -4.22
CA PRO A 247 15.02 -14.47 -5.42
C PRO A 247 14.51 -15.60 -6.30
#